data_AF-A0A1W9MGK7-F1
#
_entry.id   AF-A0A1W9MGK7-F1
#
_cell.length_a   1.000
_cell.length_b   1.000
_cell.length_c   1.000
_cell.angle_alpha   90.00
_cell.angle_beta   90.00
_cell.angle_gamma   90.00
#
_symmetry.space_group_name_H-M   'P 1'
#
loop_
_entity.id
_entity.type
_entity.pdbx_description
1 polymer ?
#
loop_
_entity_poly.entity_id
_entity_poly.type
_entity_poly.pdbx_seq_one_letter_code
_entity_poly.pdbx_strand_id
1 'polypeptide(L)'
;MFSNMGLRKRFFIILSLIFLLSLPAMVGGSYVVLKKNIDSETLEKARFYLSTIEAVRRQIGKVTRPAVMAKLPHEFLREAMSTSFNARGVAERVQEEFSDYSFRHVSINPRHAPNKADSFETRLLSDFTTNRGMTQHSGYVKKGAKEYFYIAKPVISETSCLQCHGRPEDAPWEVVNLYGNTAAFGWEDNEVIASLIVYVPTEVAVRNATRALLLFGCFYTLIYIVTFLIIDRVIVSGIIKPIQRLGHTAEAISTGKFDQEFVVSTNDEIKVLADSFNRMKISLKMAMQMLRKK
;
A
#
# COMPACT_ATOMS: atom_id res chain seq x y z
N MET A 1 23.18 -18.88 28.21
CA MET A 1 22.28 -18.06 29.05
C MET A 1 21.12 -18.85 29.70
N PHE A 2 20.63 -19.95 29.10
CA PHE A 2 19.44 -20.66 29.61
C PHE A 2 19.70 -21.67 30.74
N SER A 3 20.95 -22.09 31.01
CA SER A 3 21.25 -23.28 31.83
C SER A 3 20.86 -23.22 33.31
N ASN A 4 20.76 -22.04 33.93
CA ASN A 4 20.45 -21.88 35.37
C ASN A 4 19.02 -21.39 35.66
N MET A 5 18.17 -21.28 34.64
CA MET A 5 16.82 -20.76 34.82
C MET A 5 15.78 -21.87 34.97
N GLY A 6 14.75 -21.66 35.81
CA GLY A 6 13.60 -22.54 35.92
C GLY A 6 12.83 -22.67 34.59
N LEU A 7 12.23 -23.84 34.35
CA LEU A 7 11.63 -24.21 33.06
C LEU A 7 10.64 -23.15 32.53
N ARG A 8 9.78 -22.62 33.41
CA ARG A 8 8.80 -21.57 33.06
C ARG A 8 9.45 -20.32 32.47
N LYS A 9 10.51 -19.82 33.10
CA LYS A 9 11.20 -18.61 32.63
C LYS A 9 11.87 -18.86 31.27
N ARG A 10 12.42 -20.07 31.04
CA ARG A 10 13.00 -20.42 29.74
C ARG A 10 11.95 -20.36 28.63
N PHE A 11 10.79 -21.01 28.84
CA PHE A 11 9.68 -20.98 27.87
C PHE A 11 9.18 -19.57 27.61
N PHE A 12 8.99 -18.77 28.66
CA PHE A 12 8.60 -17.37 28.53
C PHE A 12 9.57 -16.57 27.65
N ILE A 13 10.88 -16.70 27.89
CA ILE A 13 11.90 -16.02 27.08
C ILE A 13 11.87 -16.52 25.64
N ILE A 14 11.80 -17.83 25.41
CA ILE A 14 11.78 -18.41 24.06
C ILE A 14 10.58 -17.88 23.28
N LEU A 15 9.38 -17.92 23.86
CA LEU A 15 8.18 -17.40 23.21
C LEU A 15 8.31 -15.89 22.96
N SER A 16 8.78 -15.11 23.95
CA SER A 16 9.00 -13.67 23.78
C SER A 16 9.98 -13.36 22.64
N LEU A 17 11.05 -14.14 22.49
CA LEU A 17 11.99 -14.02 21.38
C LEU A 17 11.34 -14.36 20.04
N ILE A 18 10.50 -15.41 19.99
CA ILE A 18 9.71 -15.74 18.79
C ILE A 18 8.81 -14.56 18.41
N PHE A 19 8.13 -13.92 19.35
CA PHE A 19 7.32 -12.74 19.08
C PHE A 19 8.15 -11.58 18.51
N LEU A 20 9.27 -11.28 19.18
CA LEU A 20 10.17 -10.19 18.80
C LEU A 20 10.78 -10.37 17.40
N LEU A 21 10.91 -11.61 16.92
CA LEU A 21 11.40 -11.91 15.58
C LEU A 21 10.26 -11.96 14.54
N SER A 22 9.13 -12.57 14.91
CA SER A 22 8.01 -12.79 13.98
C SER A 22 7.21 -11.52 13.69
N LEU A 23 7.04 -10.62 14.66
CA LEU A 23 6.30 -9.37 14.45
C LEU A 23 7.00 -8.47 13.41
N PRO A 24 8.31 -8.15 13.51
CA PRO A 24 9.00 -7.38 12.48
C PRO A 24 9.02 -8.07 11.11
N ALA A 25 9.18 -9.40 11.07
CA ALA A 25 9.15 -10.16 9.83
C ALA A 25 7.78 -10.04 9.14
N MET A 26 6.69 -10.17 9.89
CA MET A 26 5.34 -10.00 9.38
C MET A 26 5.07 -8.56 8.95
N VAL A 27 5.41 -7.56 9.78
CA VAL A 27 5.21 -6.14 9.46
C VAL A 27 6.03 -5.75 8.23
N GLY A 28 7.30 -6.15 8.17
CA GLY A 28 8.18 -5.91 7.04
C GLY A 28 7.71 -6.57 5.75
N GLY A 29 7.32 -7.85 5.81
CA GLY A 29 6.75 -8.57 4.67
C GLY A 29 5.46 -7.93 4.17
N SER A 30 4.56 -7.57 5.07
CA SER A 30 3.29 -6.90 4.75
C SER A 30 3.54 -5.52 4.12
N TYR A 31 4.51 -4.75 4.64
CA TYR A 31 4.88 -3.46 4.09
C TYR A 31 5.37 -3.57 2.64
N VAL A 32 6.20 -4.57 2.31
CA VAL A 32 6.68 -4.79 0.93
C VAL A 32 5.52 -5.10 -0.03
N VAL A 33 4.63 -6.01 0.37
CA VAL A 33 3.44 -6.36 -0.43
C VAL A 33 2.56 -5.14 -0.65
N LEU A 34 2.32 -4.38 0.43
CA LEU A 34 1.43 -3.24 0.39
C LEU A 34 1.99 -2.08 -0.44
N LYS A 35 3.30 -1.83 -0.36
CA LYS A 35 3.97 -0.84 -1.22
C LYS A 35 3.82 -1.19 -2.70
N LYS A 36 4.00 -2.46 -3.06
CA LYS A 36 3.82 -2.92 -4.45
C LYS A 36 2.38 -2.73 -4.94
N ASN A 37 1.40 -2.96 -4.05
CA ASN A 37 0.00 -2.74 -4.37
C ASN A 37 -0.34 -1.25 -4.55
N ILE A 38 0.23 -0.36 -3.73
CA ILE A 38 0.05 1.10 -3.84
C ILE A 38 0.47 1.60 -5.22
N ASP A 39 1.63 1.17 -5.72
CA ASP A 39 2.13 1.61 -7.03
C ASP A 39 1.16 1.22 -8.16
N SER A 40 0.69 -0.04 -8.14
CA SER A 40 -0.24 -0.56 -9.15
C SER A 40 -1.62 0.12 -9.07
N GLU A 41 -2.18 0.25 -7.88
CA GLU A 41 -3.50 0.86 -7.67
C GLU A 41 -3.49 2.35 -8.04
N THR A 42 -2.43 3.06 -7.68
CA THR A 42 -2.28 4.49 -8.00
C THR A 42 -2.12 4.68 -9.51
N LEU A 43 -1.32 3.83 -10.16
CA LEU A 43 -1.17 3.85 -11.62
C LEU A 43 -2.49 3.57 -12.33
N GLU A 44 -3.28 2.60 -11.86
CA GLU A 44 -4.57 2.26 -12.44
C GLU A 44 -5.56 3.42 -12.32
N LYS A 45 -5.67 4.04 -11.14
CA LYS A 45 -6.51 5.23 -10.93
C LYS A 45 -6.08 6.40 -11.80
N ALA A 46 -4.78 6.67 -11.90
CA ALA A 46 -4.24 7.73 -12.73
C ALA A 46 -4.54 7.47 -14.22
N ARG A 47 -4.35 6.22 -14.69
CA ARG A 47 -4.65 5.81 -16.06
C ARG A 47 -6.14 5.90 -16.36
N PHE A 48 -7.00 5.46 -15.45
CA PHE A 48 -8.45 5.58 -15.59
C PHE A 48 -8.85 7.04 -15.72
N TYR A 49 -8.38 7.91 -14.82
CA TYR A 49 -8.72 9.33 -14.87
C TYR A 49 -8.24 10.00 -16.16
N LEU A 50 -6.97 9.77 -16.56
CA LEU A 50 -6.45 10.31 -17.81
C LEU A 50 -7.25 9.80 -19.03
N SER A 51 -7.57 8.50 -19.06
CA SER A 51 -8.33 7.89 -20.16
C SER A 51 -9.76 8.44 -20.26
N THR A 52 -10.40 8.72 -19.13
CA THR A 52 -11.72 9.38 -19.07
C THR A 52 -11.65 10.79 -19.64
N ILE A 53 -10.65 11.58 -19.25
CA ILE A 53 -10.47 12.93 -19.80
C ILE A 53 -10.13 12.90 -21.30
N GLU A 54 -9.30 11.96 -21.74
CA GLU A 54 -9.04 11.73 -23.17
C GLU A 54 -10.31 11.34 -23.92
N ALA A 55 -11.18 10.52 -23.33
CA ALA A 55 -12.47 10.15 -23.92
C ALA A 55 -13.38 11.37 -24.08
N VAL A 56 -13.45 12.26 -23.09
CA VAL A 56 -14.15 13.55 -23.20
C VAL A 56 -13.61 14.36 -24.38
N ARG A 57 -12.29 14.51 -24.50
CA ARG A 57 -11.66 15.22 -25.63
C ARG A 57 -12.04 14.59 -26.98
N ARG A 58 -11.97 13.26 -27.08
CA ARG A 58 -12.33 12.53 -28.30
C ARG A 58 -13.82 12.69 -28.64
N GLN A 59 -14.70 12.65 -27.66
CA GLN A 59 -16.14 12.85 -27.85
C GLN A 59 -16.43 14.26 -28.37
N ILE A 60 -15.79 15.29 -27.80
CA ILE A 60 -15.95 16.65 -28.28
C ILE A 60 -15.36 16.82 -29.68
N GLY A 61 -14.13 16.34 -29.92
CA GLY A 61 -13.43 16.51 -31.19
C GLY A 61 -14.03 15.74 -32.36
N LYS A 62 -14.47 14.49 -32.15
CA LYS A 62 -14.94 13.60 -33.21
C LYS A 62 -16.45 13.59 -33.41
N VAL A 63 -17.23 13.96 -32.39
CA VAL A 63 -18.70 13.90 -32.44
C VAL A 63 -19.33 15.28 -32.32
N THR A 64 -19.02 16.00 -31.24
CA THR A 64 -19.74 17.24 -30.91
C THR A 64 -19.34 18.37 -31.86
N ARG A 65 -18.05 18.62 -32.05
CA ARG A 65 -17.56 19.71 -32.90
C ARG A 65 -18.04 19.59 -34.35
N PRO A 66 -17.91 18.44 -35.05
CA PRO A 66 -18.42 18.33 -36.43
C PRO A 66 -19.93 18.57 -36.54
N ALA A 67 -20.72 18.05 -35.58
CA ALA A 67 -22.17 18.26 -35.57
C ALA A 67 -22.57 19.73 -35.36
N VAL A 68 -21.81 20.46 -34.54
CA VAL A 68 -22.00 21.90 -34.33
C VAL A 68 -21.58 22.69 -35.58
N MET A 69 -20.41 22.40 -36.16
CA MET A 69 -19.93 23.08 -37.38
C MET A 69 -20.87 22.89 -38.57
N ALA A 70 -21.52 21.72 -38.69
CA ALA A 70 -22.51 21.49 -39.73
C ALA A 70 -23.74 22.43 -39.63
N LYS A 71 -24.05 22.92 -38.43
CA LYS A 71 -25.17 23.86 -38.18
C LYS A 71 -24.70 25.31 -38.10
N LEU A 72 -23.46 25.54 -37.67
CA LEU A 72 -22.85 26.85 -37.44
C LEU A 72 -21.46 26.88 -38.11
N PRO A 73 -21.39 26.95 -39.45
CA PRO A 73 -20.15 26.75 -40.20
C PRO A 73 -19.12 27.88 -40.05
N HIS A 74 -19.57 29.06 -39.63
CA HIS A 74 -18.74 30.26 -39.50
C HIS A 74 -18.66 30.79 -38.06
N GLU A 75 -19.13 30.02 -37.07
CA GLU A 75 -19.08 30.43 -35.67
C GLU A 75 -18.27 29.43 -34.85
N PHE A 76 -17.46 29.96 -33.93
CA PHE A 76 -16.75 29.14 -32.95
C PHE A 76 -17.43 29.20 -31.57
N LEU A 77 -18.20 28.17 -31.23
CA LEU A 77 -18.75 27.99 -29.89
C LEU A 77 -17.76 27.23 -29.00
N ARG A 78 -16.98 27.96 -28.20
CA ARG A 78 -15.96 27.40 -27.30
C ARG A 78 -16.50 26.25 -26.44
N GLU A 79 -17.66 26.43 -25.84
CA GLU A 79 -18.31 25.50 -24.91
C GLU A 79 -18.62 24.17 -25.59
N ALA A 80 -18.94 24.15 -26.88
CA ALA A 80 -19.31 22.94 -27.61
C ALA A 80 -18.16 22.37 -28.47
N MET A 81 -17.23 23.22 -28.90
CA MET A 81 -16.21 22.87 -29.90
C MET A 81 -14.81 22.70 -29.31
N SER A 82 -14.49 23.34 -28.18
CA SER A 82 -13.13 23.24 -27.60
C SER A 82 -12.96 21.98 -26.76
N THR A 83 -12.11 21.06 -27.22
CA THR A 83 -11.76 19.84 -26.47
C THR A 83 -11.07 20.16 -25.15
N SER A 84 -10.20 21.18 -25.14
CA SER A 84 -9.48 21.61 -23.94
C SER A 84 -10.40 22.26 -22.90
N PHE A 85 -11.35 23.08 -23.34
CA PHE A 85 -12.31 23.73 -22.44
C PHE A 85 -13.18 22.70 -21.72
N ASN A 86 -13.73 21.75 -22.47
CA ASN A 86 -14.59 20.70 -21.93
C ASN A 86 -13.83 19.73 -21.02
N ALA A 87 -12.65 19.27 -21.45
CA ALA A 87 -11.81 18.40 -20.63
C ALA A 87 -11.46 19.04 -19.28
N ARG A 88 -11.10 20.33 -19.29
CA ARG A 88 -10.83 21.09 -18.07
C ARG A 88 -12.09 21.25 -17.22
N GLY A 89 -13.22 21.62 -17.80
CA GLY A 89 -14.47 21.79 -17.06
C GLY A 89 -14.96 20.49 -16.40
N VAL A 90 -14.76 19.34 -17.03
CA VAL A 90 -15.04 18.03 -16.41
C VAL A 90 -14.06 17.78 -15.26
N ALA A 91 -12.76 18.02 -15.47
CA ALA A 91 -11.75 17.85 -14.43
C ALA A 91 -11.98 18.77 -13.21
N GLU A 92 -12.39 20.02 -13.42
CA GLU A 92 -12.72 20.97 -12.35
C GLU A 92 -13.87 20.43 -11.48
N ARG A 93 -14.92 19.86 -12.09
CA ARG A 93 -16.04 19.24 -11.36
C ARG A 93 -15.64 17.95 -10.63
N VAL A 94 -14.74 17.14 -11.22
CA VAL A 94 -14.16 15.99 -10.52
C VAL A 94 -13.36 16.45 -9.29
N GLN A 95 -12.64 17.57 -9.42
CA GLN A 95 -11.83 18.12 -8.33
C GLN A 95 -12.69 18.70 -7.19
N GLU A 96 -13.95 19.07 -7.42
CA GLU A 96 -14.89 19.45 -6.34
C GLU A 96 -15.11 18.30 -5.35
N GLU A 97 -15.18 17.06 -5.83
CA GLU A 97 -15.32 15.86 -5.01
C GLU A 97 -13.96 15.27 -4.59
N PHE A 98 -12.96 15.37 -5.47
CA PHE A 98 -11.61 14.83 -5.30
C PHE A 98 -10.56 15.94 -5.31
N SER A 99 -10.55 16.79 -4.28
CA SER A 99 -9.77 18.04 -4.22
C SER A 99 -8.26 17.89 -4.46
N ASP A 100 -7.69 16.75 -4.07
CA ASP A 100 -6.26 16.45 -4.23
C ASP A 100 -5.91 15.83 -5.60
N TYR A 101 -6.90 15.45 -6.40
CA TYR A 101 -6.70 15.00 -7.77
C TYR A 101 -6.66 16.20 -8.69
N SER A 102 -5.78 16.19 -9.68
CA SER A 102 -5.77 17.25 -10.69
C SER A 102 -5.45 16.72 -12.07
N PHE A 103 -6.07 17.35 -13.06
CA PHE A 103 -5.74 17.19 -14.47
C PHE A 103 -5.24 18.53 -15.01
N ARG A 104 -4.16 18.49 -15.79
CA ARG A 104 -3.60 19.65 -16.47
C ARG A 104 -3.38 19.34 -17.95
N HIS A 105 -3.82 20.24 -18.80
CA HIS A 105 -3.45 20.27 -20.22
C HIS A 105 -2.37 21.32 -20.41
N VAL A 106 -1.10 20.91 -20.29
CA VAL A 106 0.03 21.83 -20.15
C VAL A 106 0.71 22.10 -21.48
N SER A 107 1.11 23.35 -21.72
CA SER A 107 1.84 23.74 -22.93
C SER A 107 2.86 24.83 -22.60
N ILE A 108 3.88 24.98 -23.46
CA ILE A 108 4.85 26.05 -23.36
C ILE A 108 4.19 27.41 -23.65
N ASN A 109 3.24 27.50 -24.57
CA ASN A 109 2.58 28.77 -24.92
C ASN A 109 1.04 28.59 -24.97
N PRO A 110 0.36 28.43 -23.83
CA PRO A 110 -1.07 28.17 -23.80
C PRO A 110 -1.90 29.46 -23.89
N ARG A 111 -3.10 29.36 -24.49
CA ARG A 111 -4.12 30.44 -24.44
C ARG A 111 -4.70 30.66 -23.04
N HIS A 112 -4.68 29.63 -22.21
CA HIS A 112 -5.14 29.71 -20.83
C HIS A 112 -3.93 29.76 -19.90
N ALA A 113 -3.70 30.88 -19.22
CA ALA A 113 -2.50 31.08 -18.41
C ALA A 113 -2.24 29.97 -17.35
N PRO A 114 -3.24 29.44 -16.63
CA PRO A 114 -3.05 28.31 -15.71
C PRO A 114 -2.54 27.01 -16.36
N ASN A 115 -2.59 26.90 -17.69
CA ASN A 115 -2.05 25.75 -18.43
C ASN A 115 -0.56 25.92 -18.77
N LYS A 116 0.09 27.01 -18.36
CA LYS A 116 1.51 27.22 -18.60
C LYS A 116 2.28 26.13 -17.86
N ALA A 117 3.13 25.42 -18.60
CA ALA A 117 3.97 24.38 -18.05
C ALA A 117 4.90 24.95 -16.96
N ASP A 118 4.95 24.29 -15.81
CA ASP A 118 5.97 24.53 -14.81
C ASP A 118 7.33 23.94 -15.23
N SER A 119 8.36 24.06 -14.38
CA SER A 119 9.70 23.58 -14.72
C SER A 119 9.79 22.06 -14.90
N PHE A 120 8.98 21.29 -14.17
CA PHE A 120 8.91 19.84 -14.30
C PHE A 120 8.16 19.45 -15.59
N GLU A 121 7.03 20.08 -15.84
CA GLU A 121 6.20 19.86 -17.02
C GLU A 121 6.92 20.28 -18.31
N THR A 122 7.75 21.32 -18.26
CA THR A 122 8.59 21.77 -19.38
C THR A 122 9.65 20.73 -19.73
N ARG A 123 10.31 20.12 -18.74
CA ARG A 123 11.24 19.00 -18.98
C ARG A 123 10.52 17.81 -19.61
N LEU A 124 9.33 17.48 -19.10
CA LEU A 124 8.52 16.39 -19.61
C LEU A 124 8.09 16.60 -21.08
N LEU A 125 7.71 17.83 -21.44
CA LEU A 125 7.44 18.21 -22.83
C LEU A 125 8.69 18.04 -23.70
N SER A 126 9.86 18.45 -23.21
CA SER A 126 11.14 18.24 -23.91
C SER A 126 11.41 16.75 -24.13
N ASP A 127 11.18 15.91 -23.12
CA ASP A 127 11.39 14.46 -23.22
C ASP A 127 10.52 13.84 -24.32
N PHE A 128 9.24 14.23 -24.41
CA PHE A 128 8.34 13.79 -25.48
C PHE A 128 8.78 14.31 -26.86
N THR A 129 9.31 15.53 -26.94
CA THR A 129 9.81 16.10 -28.20
C THR A 129 11.06 15.38 -28.69
N THR A 130 12.01 15.10 -27.78
CA THR A 130 13.28 14.41 -28.10
C THR A 130 13.06 12.92 -28.36
N ASN A 131 12.16 12.27 -27.63
CA ASN A 131 11.82 10.86 -27.83
C ASN A 131 10.40 10.70 -28.36
N ARG A 132 10.24 10.87 -29.68
CA ARG A 132 8.94 10.77 -30.38
C ARG A 132 8.24 9.41 -30.23
N GLY A 133 8.96 8.35 -29.86
CA GLY A 133 8.38 7.03 -29.57
C GLY A 133 7.74 6.92 -28.19
N MET A 134 7.98 7.89 -27.30
CA MET A 134 7.44 7.90 -25.95
C MET A 134 5.98 8.35 -25.96
N THR A 135 5.06 7.38 -25.91
CA THR A 135 3.61 7.65 -25.91
C THR A 135 3.04 7.97 -24.54
N GLN A 136 3.79 7.68 -23.48
CA GLN A 136 3.40 7.92 -22.09
C GLN A 136 4.64 8.03 -21.20
N HIS A 137 4.56 8.87 -20.17
CA HIS A 137 5.52 8.90 -19.07
C HIS A 137 4.78 8.92 -17.73
N SER A 138 5.33 8.30 -16.70
CA SER A 138 4.72 8.29 -15.37
C SER A 138 5.78 8.15 -14.28
N GLY A 139 5.49 8.65 -13.09
CA GLY A 139 6.37 8.54 -11.95
C GLY A 139 5.88 9.33 -10.76
N TYR A 140 6.79 9.62 -9.84
CA TYR A 140 6.51 10.41 -8.64
C TYR A 140 7.08 11.82 -8.78
N VAL A 141 6.34 12.81 -8.27
CA VAL A 141 6.80 14.20 -8.22
C VAL A 141 6.31 14.86 -6.95
N LYS A 142 7.19 15.64 -6.31
CA LYS A 142 6.81 16.51 -5.20
C LYS A 142 6.35 17.85 -5.76
N LYS A 143 5.13 18.27 -5.40
CA LYS A 143 4.59 19.60 -5.70
C LYS A 143 4.22 20.26 -4.37
N GLY A 144 5.06 21.20 -3.93
CA GLY A 144 4.96 21.79 -2.59
C GLY A 144 5.30 20.76 -1.50
N ALA A 145 4.45 20.66 -0.47
CA ALA A 145 4.62 19.71 0.63
C ALA A 145 4.10 18.29 0.31
N LYS A 146 3.35 18.12 -0.78
CA LYS A 146 2.68 16.87 -1.15
C LYS A 146 3.43 16.11 -2.24
N GLU A 147 3.37 14.79 -2.18
CA GLU A 147 3.86 13.90 -3.23
C GLU A 147 2.69 13.38 -4.08
N TYR A 148 2.88 13.40 -5.39
CA TYR A 148 1.90 12.94 -6.36
C TYR A 148 2.52 11.87 -7.24
N PHE A 149 1.73 10.84 -7.53
CA PHE A 149 1.96 10.02 -8.70
C PHE A 149 1.39 10.77 -9.90
N TYR A 150 2.14 10.85 -10.99
CA TYR A 150 1.66 11.44 -12.23
C TYR A 150 1.71 10.44 -13.38
N ILE A 151 0.78 10.63 -14.31
CA ILE A 151 0.81 10.01 -15.62
C ILE A 151 0.61 11.11 -16.66
N ALA A 152 1.42 11.08 -17.70
CA ALA A 152 1.46 12.08 -18.74
C ALA A 152 1.44 11.43 -20.12
N LYS A 153 0.76 12.06 -21.06
CA LYS A 153 0.81 11.72 -22.49
C LYS A 153 1.07 12.98 -23.32
N PRO A 154 1.83 12.89 -24.41
CA PRO A 154 1.99 14.01 -25.32
C PRO A 154 0.70 14.26 -26.10
N VAL A 155 0.47 15.51 -26.45
CA VAL A 155 -0.52 15.92 -27.45
C VAL A 155 0.27 16.32 -28.68
N ILE A 156 0.10 15.55 -29.75
CA ILE A 156 0.73 15.80 -31.03
C ILE A 156 -0.27 16.58 -31.89
N SER A 157 0.18 17.66 -32.53
CA SER A 157 -0.62 18.41 -33.49
C SER A 157 -0.89 17.55 -34.74
N GLU A 158 -2.11 17.71 -35.26
CA GLU A 158 -2.52 17.17 -36.56
C GLU A 158 -2.81 18.34 -37.50
N THR A 159 -2.88 18.10 -38.81
CA THR A 159 -3.23 19.11 -39.82
C THR A 159 -4.51 19.88 -39.47
N SER A 160 -5.50 19.19 -38.88
CA SER A 160 -6.76 19.81 -38.42
C SER A 160 -6.57 20.85 -37.29
N CYS A 161 -5.51 20.74 -36.50
CA CYS A 161 -5.18 21.69 -35.44
C CYS A 161 -4.73 23.04 -36.01
N LEU A 162 -4.07 23.03 -37.18
CA LEU A 162 -3.48 24.21 -37.81
C LEU A 162 -4.53 25.22 -38.28
N GLN A 163 -5.78 24.78 -38.50
CA GLN A 163 -6.91 25.67 -38.79
C GLN A 163 -7.11 26.73 -37.72
N CYS A 164 -6.81 26.41 -36.46
CA CYS A 164 -6.97 27.32 -35.33
C CYS A 164 -5.64 27.71 -34.67
N HIS A 165 -4.56 26.98 -34.93
CA HIS A 165 -3.28 27.10 -34.22
C HIS A 165 -2.06 27.29 -35.14
N GLY A 166 -2.27 27.36 -36.47
CA GLY A 166 -1.23 27.68 -37.45
C GLY A 166 -0.92 29.17 -37.45
N ARG A 167 -1.08 29.84 -38.59
CA ARG A 167 -0.88 31.29 -38.68
C ARG A 167 -2.08 32.04 -38.08
N PRO A 168 -1.87 33.10 -37.28
CA PRO A 168 -2.98 33.85 -36.69
C PRO A 168 -3.93 34.47 -37.72
N GLU A 169 -3.43 34.82 -38.90
CA GLU A 169 -4.21 35.44 -39.98
C GLU A 169 -5.21 34.48 -40.63
N ASP A 170 -4.94 33.17 -40.56
CA ASP A 170 -5.80 32.13 -41.13
C ASP A 170 -6.82 31.59 -40.11
N ALA A 171 -6.69 31.97 -38.83
CA ALA A 171 -7.52 31.43 -37.76
C ALA A 171 -8.90 32.11 -37.71
N PRO A 172 -9.94 31.40 -37.21
CA PRO A 172 -11.26 32.01 -37.02
C PRO A 172 -11.17 33.30 -36.19
N TRP A 173 -11.84 34.35 -36.65
CA TRP A 173 -11.74 35.67 -36.04
C TRP A 173 -12.17 35.65 -34.56
N GLU A 174 -13.13 34.80 -34.17
CA GLU A 174 -13.57 34.64 -32.78
C GLU A 174 -12.44 34.13 -31.88
N VAL A 175 -11.58 33.24 -32.40
CA VAL A 175 -10.43 32.71 -31.66
C VAL A 175 -9.42 33.82 -31.41
N VAL A 176 -9.11 34.61 -32.43
CA VAL A 176 -8.17 35.73 -32.32
C VAL A 176 -8.75 36.83 -31.42
N ASN A 177 -10.03 37.13 -31.54
CA ASN A 177 -10.72 38.12 -30.71
C ASN A 177 -10.77 37.72 -29.23
N LEU A 178 -10.96 36.42 -28.94
CA LEU A 178 -11.06 35.92 -27.56
C LEU A 178 -9.70 35.73 -26.89
N TYR A 179 -8.66 35.36 -27.64
CA TYR A 179 -7.37 34.92 -27.09
C TYR A 179 -6.16 35.74 -27.54
N GLY A 180 -6.34 36.72 -28.42
CA GLY A 180 -5.26 37.41 -29.12
C GLY A 180 -4.62 36.57 -30.21
N ASN A 181 -3.52 37.08 -30.79
CA ASN A 181 -2.83 36.48 -31.95
C ASN A 181 -1.46 35.86 -31.61
N THR A 182 -1.08 35.76 -30.32
CA THR A 182 0.25 35.29 -29.90
C THR A 182 0.23 33.93 -29.19
N ALA A 183 -0.84 33.61 -28.47
CA ALA A 183 -0.89 32.42 -27.62
C ALA A 183 -1.38 31.19 -28.39
N ALA A 184 -0.61 30.09 -28.31
CA ALA A 184 -0.86 28.83 -29.01
C ALA A 184 -1.08 29.00 -30.52
N PHE A 185 -0.18 29.74 -31.17
CA PHE A 185 -0.08 29.86 -32.63
C PHE A 185 1.32 29.44 -33.10
N GLY A 186 1.46 29.24 -34.40
CA GLY A 186 2.72 28.84 -35.03
C GLY A 186 3.05 27.36 -34.85
N TRP A 187 2.06 26.52 -34.54
CA TRP A 187 2.28 25.07 -34.48
C TRP A 187 2.58 24.52 -35.86
N GLU A 188 3.44 23.52 -35.92
CA GLU A 188 3.69 22.72 -37.11
C GLU A 188 2.91 21.40 -37.04
N ASP A 189 2.72 20.73 -38.17
CA ASP A 189 2.10 19.40 -38.18
C ASP A 189 3.05 18.37 -37.54
N ASN A 190 2.50 17.41 -36.81
CA ASN A 190 3.27 16.38 -36.10
C ASN A 190 4.27 16.95 -35.07
N GLU A 191 3.90 18.04 -34.38
CA GLU A 191 4.66 18.68 -33.30
C GLU A 191 4.09 18.28 -31.92
N VAL A 192 4.93 18.12 -30.89
CA VAL A 192 4.45 17.97 -29.50
C VAL A 192 4.07 19.34 -28.95
N ILE A 193 2.77 19.66 -28.96
CA ILE A 193 2.27 21.00 -28.63
C ILE A 193 1.83 21.15 -27.17
N ALA A 194 1.56 20.03 -26.50
CA ALA A 194 1.13 20.00 -25.11
C ALA A 194 1.33 18.61 -24.49
N SER A 195 1.03 18.50 -23.20
CA SER A 195 0.90 17.22 -22.49
C SER A 195 -0.38 17.20 -21.66
N LEU A 196 -1.02 16.03 -21.63
CA LEU A 196 -2.11 15.72 -20.72
C LEU A 196 -1.52 15.05 -19.50
N ILE A 197 -1.65 15.69 -18.34
CA ILE A 197 -1.06 15.19 -17.10
C ILE A 197 -2.15 15.05 -16.06
N VAL A 198 -2.21 13.87 -15.44
CA VAL A 198 -3.01 13.64 -14.24
C VAL A 198 -2.08 13.47 -13.06
N TYR A 199 -2.40 14.13 -11.96
CA TYR A 199 -1.76 13.97 -10.66
C TYR A 199 -2.73 13.31 -9.68
N VAL A 200 -2.28 12.23 -9.05
CA VAL A 200 -3.00 11.48 -8.03
C VAL A 200 -2.21 11.54 -6.72
N PRO A 201 -2.83 11.91 -5.59
CA PRO A 201 -2.14 12.02 -4.31
C PRO A 201 -1.69 10.63 -3.81
N THR A 202 -0.43 10.51 -3.40
CA THR A 202 0.09 9.24 -2.84
C THR A 202 -0.29 9.08 -1.37
N GLU A 203 -0.54 10.19 -0.67
CA GLU A 203 -0.86 10.23 0.77
C GLU A 203 -2.09 9.40 1.12
N VAL A 204 -3.13 9.39 0.27
CA VAL A 204 -4.35 8.61 0.51
C VAL A 204 -4.04 7.12 0.48
N ALA A 205 -3.27 6.67 -0.51
CA ALA A 205 -2.88 5.27 -0.64
C ALA A 205 -1.94 4.85 0.50
N VAL A 206 -0.95 5.68 0.83
CA VAL A 206 -0.02 5.45 1.96
C VAL A 206 -0.77 5.41 3.29
N ARG A 207 -1.70 6.34 3.54
CA ARG A 207 -2.49 6.37 4.78
C ARG A 207 -3.34 5.12 4.93
N ASN A 208 -4.03 4.70 3.87
CA ASN A 208 -4.83 3.48 3.89
C ASN A 208 -3.96 2.24 4.12
N ALA A 209 -2.78 2.21 3.51
CA ALA A 209 -1.80 1.16 3.71
C ALA A 209 -1.29 1.11 5.17
N THR A 210 -0.89 2.25 5.75
CA THR A 210 -0.47 2.31 7.15
C THR A 210 -1.58 1.86 8.08
N ARG A 211 -2.83 2.26 7.82
CA ARG A 211 -3.99 1.81 8.62
C ARG A 211 -4.19 0.30 8.53
N ALA A 212 -4.11 -0.29 7.34
CA ALA A 212 -4.21 -1.74 7.16
C ALA A 212 -3.08 -2.47 7.89
N LEU A 213 -1.84 -1.96 7.80
CA LEU A 213 -0.68 -2.53 8.48
C LEU A 213 -0.82 -2.48 10.02
N LEU A 214 -1.34 -1.37 10.56
CA LEU A 214 -1.63 -1.24 11.98
C LEU A 214 -2.72 -2.22 12.43
N LEU A 215 -3.81 -2.35 11.67
CA LEU A 215 -4.88 -3.29 11.99
C LEU A 215 -4.40 -4.74 11.96
N PHE A 216 -3.63 -5.13 10.94
CA PHE A 216 -3.02 -6.46 10.88
C PHE A 216 -2.03 -6.69 12.02
N GLY A 217 -1.20 -5.69 12.33
CA GLY A 217 -0.28 -5.73 13.46
C GLY A 217 -1.00 -5.95 14.79
N CYS A 218 -2.03 -5.14 15.08
CA CYS A 218 -2.84 -5.27 16.30
C CYS A 218 -3.53 -6.63 16.38
N PHE A 219 -4.13 -7.09 15.29
CA PHE A 219 -4.82 -8.38 15.24
C PHE A 219 -3.86 -9.56 15.45
N TYR A 220 -2.70 -9.51 14.79
CA TYR A 220 -1.64 -10.50 14.97
C TYR A 220 -1.13 -10.53 16.41
N THR A 221 -0.85 -9.36 17.00
CA THR A 221 -0.43 -9.25 18.40
C THR A 221 -1.49 -9.80 19.34
N LEU A 222 -2.78 -9.53 19.08
CA LEU A 222 -3.88 -10.06 19.88
C LEU A 222 -3.93 -11.59 19.83
N ILE A 223 -3.91 -12.19 18.64
CA ILE A 223 -3.89 -13.64 18.46
C ILE A 223 -2.65 -14.25 19.13
N TYR A 224 -1.50 -13.59 18.99
CA TYR A 224 -0.27 -14.03 19.61
C TYR A 224 -0.38 -14.06 21.14
N ILE A 225 -0.91 -13.00 21.75
CA ILE A 225 -1.13 -12.93 23.21
C ILE A 225 -2.07 -14.04 23.67
N VAL A 226 -3.19 -14.26 22.98
CA VAL A 226 -4.14 -15.33 23.32
C VAL A 226 -3.46 -16.70 23.23
N THR A 227 -2.73 -16.96 22.14
CA THR A 227 -1.99 -18.22 21.94
C THR A 227 -0.92 -18.40 23.01
N PHE A 228 -0.19 -17.33 23.34
CA PHE A 228 0.83 -17.31 24.38
C PHE A 228 0.25 -17.69 25.74
N LEU A 229 -0.90 -17.12 26.13
CA LEU A 229 -1.55 -17.42 27.40
C LEU A 229 -2.04 -18.87 27.46
N ILE A 230 -2.58 -19.40 26.35
CA ILE A 230 -2.98 -20.81 26.24
C ILE A 230 -1.76 -21.73 26.42
N ILE A 231 -0.67 -21.46 25.70
CA ILE A 231 0.56 -22.27 25.78
C ILE A 231 1.18 -22.19 27.18
N ASP A 232 1.31 -21.00 27.79
CA ASP A 232 1.84 -20.86 29.16
C ASP A 232 0.99 -21.67 30.13
N ARG A 233 -0.36 -21.59 30.02
CA ARG A 233 -1.26 -22.33 30.88
C ARG A 233 -1.07 -23.84 30.72
N VAL A 234 -1.07 -24.35 29.48
CA VAL A 234 -0.89 -25.78 29.18
C VAL A 234 0.44 -26.30 29.70
N ILE A 235 1.55 -25.60 29.44
CA ILE A 235 2.88 -26.02 29.89
C ILE A 235 2.97 -25.99 31.42
N VAL A 236 2.49 -24.93 32.06
CA VAL A 236 2.57 -24.79 33.51
C VAL A 236 1.73 -25.85 34.22
N SER A 237 0.49 -26.07 33.78
CA SER A 237 -0.40 -27.05 34.44
C SER A 237 -0.12 -28.49 34.05
N GLY A 238 0.27 -28.75 32.80
CA GLY A 238 0.47 -30.09 32.26
C GLY A 238 1.86 -30.66 32.54
N ILE A 239 2.90 -29.81 32.56
CA ILE A 239 4.29 -30.29 32.63
C ILE A 239 4.98 -29.78 33.90
N ILE A 240 5.04 -28.47 34.11
CA ILE A 240 5.88 -27.88 35.15
C ILE A 240 5.39 -28.26 36.55
N LYS A 241 4.10 -28.04 36.85
CA LYS A 241 3.54 -28.33 38.17
C LYS A 241 3.63 -29.83 38.52
N PRO A 242 3.26 -30.77 37.65
CA PRO A 242 3.42 -32.20 37.93
C PRO A 242 4.88 -32.60 38.18
N ILE A 243 5.83 -32.14 37.36
CA ILE A 243 7.27 -32.44 37.56
C ILE A 243 7.77 -31.88 38.90
N GLN A 244 7.38 -30.65 39.26
CA GLN A 244 7.74 -30.06 40.55
C GLN A 244 7.18 -30.87 41.73
N ARG A 245 5.92 -31.34 41.63
CA ARG A 245 5.33 -32.22 42.65
C ARG A 245 6.10 -33.53 42.78
N LEU A 246 6.39 -34.20 41.68
CA LEU A 246 7.19 -35.43 41.68
C LEU A 246 8.57 -35.19 42.31
N GLY A 247 9.24 -34.08 41.97
CA GLY A 247 10.53 -33.71 42.57
C GLY A 247 10.45 -33.49 44.08
N HIS A 248 9.44 -32.76 44.56
CA HIS A 248 9.24 -32.55 46.00
C HIS A 248 8.92 -33.85 46.75
N THR A 249 8.12 -34.74 46.17
CA THR A 249 7.82 -36.06 46.76
C THR A 249 9.06 -36.94 46.80
N ALA A 250 9.91 -36.92 45.77
CA ALA A 250 11.17 -37.66 45.76
C ALA A 250 12.12 -37.18 46.88
N GLU A 251 12.24 -35.87 47.08
CA GLU A 251 13.04 -35.27 48.16
C GLU A 251 12.50 -35.63 49.56
N ALA A 252 11.18 -35.72 49.72
CA ALA A 252 10.59 -36.18 50.97
C ALA A 252 10.90 -37.67 51.25
N ILE A 253 10.85 -38.51 50.22
CA ILE A 253 11.16 -39.94 50.32
C ILE A 253 12.65 -40.16 50.61
N SER A 254 13.55 -39.40 49.98
CA SER A 254 15.00 -39.50 50.20
C SER A 254 15.39 -39.16 51.65
N THR A 255 14.63 -38.28 52.31
CA THR A 255 14.79 -37.92 53.72
C THR A 255 14.05 -38.86 54.69
N GLY A 256 13.56 -40.01 54.21
CA GLY A 256 12.98 -41.09 55.02
C GLY A 256 11.46 -41.08 55.16
N LYS A 257 10.74 -40.16 54.51
CA LYS A 257 9.27 -40.07 54.57
C LYS A 257 8.62 -40.96 53.50
N PHE A 258 8.70 -42.28 53.67
CA PHE A 258 8.23 -43.28 52.69
C PHE A 258 6.70 -43.40 52.53
N ASP A 259 5.93 -42.68 53.34
CA ASP A 259 4.47 -42.74 53.32
C ASP A 259 3.83 -41.83 52.26
N GLN A 260 4.63 -41.03 51.55
CA GLN A 260 4.15 -40.23 50.43
C GLN A 260 3.99 -41.06 49.14
N GLU A 261 3.07 -40.65 48.28
CA GLU A 261 2.85 -41.23 46.95
C GLU A 261 3.10 -40.21 45.85
N PHE A 262 3.68 -40.69 44.75
CA PHE A 262 3.82 -39.90 43.54
C PHE A 262 2.45 -39.88 42.84
N VAL A 263 1.68 -38.81 43.07
CA VAL A 263 0.32 -38.65 42.51
C VAL A 263 0.31 -37.52 41.49
N VAL A 264 -0.18 -37.82 40.29
CA VAL A 264 -0.43 -36.85 39.22
C VAL A 264 -1.84 -37.04 38.67
N SER A 265 -2.47 -35.95 38.25
CA SER A 265 -3.83 -35.94 37.72
C SER A 265 -3.90 -36.07 36.20
N THR A 266 -2.76 -36.10 35.52
CA THR A 266 -2.68 -36.25 34.07
C THR A 266 -2.78 -37.73 33.68
N ASN A 267 -3.16 -38.02 32.43
CA ASN A 267 -3.20 -39.36 31.85
C ASN A 267 -2.25 -39.46 30.64
N ASP A 268 -1.09 -38.83 30.76
CA ASP A 268 -0.04 -38.72 29.74
C ASP A 268 1.27 -39.37 30.23
N GLU A 269 2.39 -39.09 29.56
CA GLU A 269 3.72 -39.60 29.92
C GLU A 269 4.12 -39.26 31.36
N ILE A 270 3.57 -38.19 31.95
CA ILE A 270 3.83 -37.82 33.34
C ILE A 270 3.19 -38.84 34.31
N LYS A 271 2.06 -39.46 33.96
CA LYS A 271 1.47 -40.53 34.76
C LYS A 271 2.33 -41.80 34.74
N VAL A 272 2.80 -42.17 33.55
CA VAL A 272 3.71 -43.32 33.39
C VAL A 272 4.98 -43.12 34.22
N LEU A 273 5.48 -41.87 34.27
CA LEU A 273 6.58 -41.49 35.14
C LEU A 273 6.23 -41.65 36.62
N ALA A 274 5.10 -41.09 37.07
CA ALA A 274 4.65 -41.19 38.46
C ALA A 274 4.50 -42.64 38.93
N ASP A 275 3.89 -43.50 38.11
CA ASP A 275 3.72 -44.93 38.41
C ASP A 275 5.07 -45.66 38.54
N SER A 276 6.03 -45.30 37.68
CA SER A 276 7.39 -45.85 37.75
C SER A 276 8.13 -45.42 39.01
N PHE A 277 7.98 -44.16 39.42
CA PHE A 277 8.51 -43.66 40.69
C PHE A 277 7.86 -44.33 41.90
N ASN A 278 6.55 -44.61 41.87
CA ASN A 278 5.88 -45.38 42.93
C ASN A 278 6.43 -46.80 43.06
N ARG A 279 6.68 -47.51 41.95
CA ARG A 279 7.33 -48.83 41.98
C ARG A 279 8.73 -48.76 42.60
N MET A 280 9.53 -47.78 42.20
CA MET A 280 10.87 -47.56 42.73
C MET A 280 10.87 -47.30 44.24
N LYS A 281 9.94 -46.46 44.73
CA LYS A 281 9.74 -46.20 46.16
C LYS A 281 9.50 -47.49 46.95
N ILE A 282 8.65 -48.38 46.44
CA ILE A 282 8.32 -49.65 47.10
C ILE A 282 9.58 -50.53 47.20
N SER A 283 10.32 -50.68 46.10
CA SER A 283 11.56 -51.45 46.08
C SER A 283 12.60 -50.91 47.08
N LEU A 284 12.76 -49.59 47.15
CA LEU A 284 13.67 -48.94 48.11
C LEU A 284 13.23 -49.16 49.56
N LYS A 285 11.93 -49.02 49.86
CA LYS A 285 11.38 -49.26 51.20
C LYS A 285 11.65 -50.69 51.66
N MET A 286 11.45 -51.68 50.78
CA MET A 286 11.73 -53.09 51.08
C MET A 286 13.23 -53.32 51.34
N ALA A 287 14.12 -52.78 50.50
CA ALA A 287 15.57 -52.92 50.67
C ALA A 287 16.05 -52.33 52.01
N MET A 288 15.55 -51.16 52.40
CA MET A 288 15.87 -50.56 53.69
C MET A 288 15.36 -51.38 54.89
N GLN A 289 14.17 -51.98 54.79
CA GLN A 289 13.64 -52.85 55.84
C GLN A 289 14.47 -54.13 56.02
N MET A 290 15.01 -54.69 54.92
CA MET A 290 15.90 -55.84 54.99
C MET A 290 17.23 -55.50 55.68
N LEU A 291 17.81 -54.33 55.39
CA LEU A 291 19.04 -53.87 56.04
C LEU A 291 18.86 -53.65 57.55
N ARG A 292 17.70 -53.17 57.97
CA ARG A 292 17.40 -52.88 59.38
C ARG A 292 17.06 -54.13 60.22
N LYS A 293 16.81 -55.27 59.58
CA LYS A 293 16.53 -56.56 60.24
C LYS A 293 17.78 -57.43 60.44
N LYS A 294 18.94 -57.01 59.92
CA LYS A 294 20.26 -57.55 60.28
C LYS A 294 20.83 -56.76 61.44
#